data_AF-A0A917H6G1-F1
#
_entry.id   AF-A0A917H6G1-F1
#
_cell.length_a   1.000
_cell.length_b   1.000
_cell.length_c   1.000
_cell.angle_alpha   90.00
_cell.angle_beta   90.00
_cell.angle_gamma   90.00
#
_symmetry.space_group_name_H-M   'P 1'
#
loop_
_entity.id
_entity.type
_entity.pdbx_description
1 polymer ?
#
loop_
_entity_poly.entity_id
_entity_poly.type
_entity_poly.pdbx_seq_one_letter_code
_entity_poly.pdbx_strand_id
1 'polypeptide(L)'
;MLESDAYKDAVKADMAEAKKMNISSVPAFVFNNKYMISGAQSEEVFMNILNLIWNEEKELQKLELEGLSKNDDSCADGVCMV
;
A
#
# COMPACT_ATOMS: atom_id res chain seq x y z
N MET A 1 -29.80 2.92 19.42
CA MET A 1 -28.76 3.86 19.90
C MET A 1 -27.56 3.04 20.31
N LEU A 2 -26.34 3.53 20.09
CA LEU A 2 -25.14 2.83 20.55
C LEU A 2 -25.06 2.90 22.08
N GLU A 3 -24.52 1.85 22.70
CA GLU A 3 -24.40 1.76 24.16
C GLU A 3 -23.31 2.68 24.74
N SER A 4 -22.32 3.06 23.92
CA SER A 4 -21.25 3.99 24.33
C SER A 4 -20.55 4.65 23.12
N ASP A 5 -19.72 5.64 23.42
CA ASP A 5 -18.86 6.36 22.47
C ASP A 5 -17.48 5.70 22.25
N ALA A 6 -17.30 4.43 22.62
CA ALA A 6 -15.97 3.77 22.68
C ALA A 6 -15.14 3.85 21.38
N TYR A 7 -15.78 3.87 20.20
CA TYR A 7 -15.10 3.93 18.89
C TYR A 7 -15.06 5.31 18.27
N LYS A 8 -15.57 6.34 18.96
CA LYS A 8 -15.69 7.69 18.42
C LYS A 8 -14.35 8.27 17.99
N ASP A 9 -13.30 8.02 18.74
CA ASP A 9 -11.97 8.53 18.43
C ASP A 9 -11.29 7.74 17.31
N ALA A 10 -11.54 6.43 17.20
CA ALA A 10 -11.09 5.61 16.08
C ALA A 10 -11.71 6.10 14.75
N VAL A 11 -13.03 6.33 14.74
CA VAL A 11 -13.73 6.86 13.55
C VAL A 11 -13.18 8.24 13.15
N LYS A 12 -12.85 9.10 14.12
CA LYS A 12 -12.20 10.40 13.84
C LYS A 12 -10.79 10.25 13.28
N ALA A 13 -10.02 9.27 13.76
CA ALA A 13 -8.69 8.99 13.26
C ALA A 13 -8.75 8.54 11.79
N ASP A 14 -9.67 7.63 11.44
CA ASP A 14 -9.87 7.15 10.08
C ASP A 14 -10.27 8.30 9.12
N MET A 15 -11.19 9.18 9.56
CA MET A 15 -11.56 10.36 8.78
C MET A 15 -10.38 11.33 8.57
N ALA A 16 -9.50 11.47 9.57
CA ALA A 16 -8.31 12.31 9.46
C ALA A 16 -7.28 11.71 8.50
N GLU A 17 -7.10 10.39 8.52
CA GLU A 17 -6.24 9.68 7.57
C GLU A 17 -6.74 9.81 6.13
N ALA A 18 -8.04 9.58 5.90
CA ALA A 18 -8.65 9.76 4.58
C ALA A 18 -8.44 11.17 4.04
N LYS A 19 -8.57 12.20 4.89
CA LYS A 19 -8.28 13.59 4.51
C LYS A 19 -6.81 13.83 4.15
N LYS A 20 -5.85 13.21 4.84
CA LYS A 20 -4.43 13.29 4.49
C LYS A 20 -4.14 12.71 3.11
N MET A 21 -4.90 11.70 2.70
CA MET A 21 -4.85 11.10 1.37
C MET A 21 -5.68 11.87 0.32
N ASN A 22 -6.17 13.09 0.64
CA ASN A 22 -7.04 13.91 -0.21
C ASN A 22 -8.36 13.22 -0.64
N ILE A 23 -8.84 12.25 0.15
CA ILE A 23 -10.12 11.58 -0.09
C ILE A 23 -11.25 12.50 0.37
N SER A 24 -12.00 13.03 -0.59
CA SER A 24 -13.12 13.97 -0.35
C SER A 24 -14.50 13.36 -0.62
N SER A 25 -14.56 12.18 -1.22
CA SER A 25 -15.80 11.48 -1.57
C SER A 25 -15.65 9.98 -1.35
N VAL A 26 -16.78 9.32 -1.07
CA VAL A 26 -16.87 7.87 -0.83
C VAL A 26 -17.85 7.24 -1.82
N PRO A 27 -17.67 5.97 -2.22
CA PRO A 27 -16.60 5.06 -1.79
C PRO A 27 -15.25 5.39 -2.44
N ALA A 28 -14.17 5.12 -1.72
CA ALA A 28 -12.80 5.25 -2.20
C ALA A 28 -12.00 4.02 -1.77
N PHE A 29 -11.22 3.45 -2.69
CA PHE A 29 -10.42 2.27 -2.47
C PHE A 29 -8.96 2.61 -2.72
N VAL A 30 -8.09 2.35 -1.74
CA VAL A 30 -6.66 2.61 -1.83
C VAL A 30 -5.92 1.27 -1.83
N PHE A 31 -5.00 1.10 -2.78
CA PHE A 31 -4.19 -0.10 -2.93
C PHE A 31 -2.72 0.25 -2.78
N ASN A 32 -2.03 -0.45 -1.87
CA ASN A 32 -0.61 -0.28 -1.54
C ASN A 32 -0.17 1.18 -1.32
N ASN A 33 -1.07 2.03 -0.80
CA ASN A 33 -0.85 3.46 -0.63
C ASN A 33 -0.36 4.19 -1.91
N LYS A 34 -0.54 3.58 -3.09
CA LYS A 34 -0.01 4.03 -4.38
C LYS A 34 -1.14 4.28 -5.39
N TYR A 35 -2.13 3.41 -5.42
CA TYR A 35 -3.26 3.50 -6.33
C TYR A 35 -4.54 3.84 -5.57
N MET A 36 -5.38 4.68 -6.16
CA MET A 36 -6.69 5.04 -5.62
C MET A 36 -7.75 4.91 -6.69
N ILE A 37 -8.85 4.24 -6.36
CA ILE A 37 -10.07 4.21 -7.14
C ILE A 37 -11.12 5.02 -6.40
N SER A 38 -11.68 6.03 -7.08
CA SER A 38 -12.79 6.82 -6.56
C SER A 38 -14.11 6.36 -7.17
N GLY A 39 -15.12 6.22 -6.33
CA GLY A 39 -16.48 5.83 -6.69
C GLY A 39 -16.71 4.32 -6.76
N ALA A 40 -17.98 3.97 -6.95
CA ALA A 40 -18.42 2.59 -7.15
C ALA A 40 -18.13 2.17 -8.60
N GLN A 41 -16.87 1.86 -8.87
CA GLN A 41 -16.46 1.36 -10.19
C GLN A 41 -16.97 -0.07 -10.45
N SER A 42 -16.92 -0.49 -11.71
CA SER A 42 -17.27 -1.87 -12.09
C SER A 42 -16.24 -2.87 -11.56
N GLU A 43 -16.67 -4.13 -11.43
CA GLU A 43 -15.80 -5.25 -11.07
C GLU A 43 -14.59 -5.37 -11.99
N GLU A 44 -14.76 -5.13 -13.29
CA GLU A 44 -13.68 -5.18 -14.28
C GLU A 44 -12.54 -4.20 -13.96
N VAL A 45 -12.87 -2.99 -13.49
CA VAL A 45 -11.85 -2.00 -13.08
C VAL A 45 -11.05 -2.50 -11.88
N PHE A 46 -11.73 -3.10 -10.90
CA PHE A 46 -11.05 -3.70 -9.74
C PHE A 46 -10.14 -4.85 -10.17
N MET A 47 -10.62 -5.76 -11.01
CA MET A 47 -9.83 -6.89 -11.51
C MET A 47 -8.58 -6.44 -12.27
N ASN A 48 -8.72 -5.42 -13.12
CA ASN A 48 -7.59 -4.86 -13.86
C ASN A 48 -6.53 -4.26 -12.94
N ILE A 49 -6.93 -3.52 -11.91
CA ILE A 49 -6.01 -2.90 -10.96
C ILE A 49 -5.32 -3.94 -10.08
N LEU A 50 -6.05 -4.95 -9.61
CA LEU A 50 -5.45 -6.05 -8.85
C LEU A 50 -4.41 -6.81 -9.67
N ASN A 51 -4.71 -7.11 -10.94
CA ASN A 51 -3.76 -7.76 -11.84
C ASN A 51 -2.52 -6.88 -12.12
N LEU A 52 -2.72 -5.57 -12.29
CA LEU A 52 -1.62 -4.62 -12.46
C LEU A 52 -0.68 -4.64 -11.25
N ILE A 53 -1.23 -4.46 -10.04
CA ILE A 53 -0.47 -4.43 -8.79
C ILE A 53 0.29 -5.74 -8.59
N TRP A 54 -0.37 -6.88 -8.82
CA TRP A 54 0.24 -8.19 -8.68
C TRP A 54 1.44 -8.39 -9.61
N ASN A 55 1.36 -7.90 -10.85
CA ASN A 55 2.48 -7.96 -11.78
C ASN A 55 3.61 -7.01 -11.38
N GLU A 56 3.30 -5.80 -10.92
CA GLU A 56 4.32 -4.85 -10.43
C GLU A 56 5.09 -5.43 -9.24
N GLU A 57 4.41 -6.02 -8.25
CA GLU A 57 5.07 -6.63 -7.10
C GLU A 57 5.98 -7.80 -7.47
N LYS A 58 5.58 -8.62 -8.45
CA LYS A 58 6.41 -9.71 -8.97
C LYS A 58 7.69 -9.21 -9.61
N GLU A 59 7.61 -8.16 -10.42
CA GLU A 59 8.80 -7.57 -11.04
C GLU A 59 9.72 -6.94 -9.99
N LEU A 60 9.17 -6.29 -8.95
CA LEU A 60 9.95 -5.77 -7.83
C LEU A 60 10.68 -6.89 -7.05
N GLN A 61 9.99 -8.00 -6.76
CA GLN A 61 10.63 -9.16 -6.12
C GLN A 61 11.74 -9.76 -6.97
N LYS A 62 11.55 -9.80 -8.29
CA LYS A 62 12.58 -10.28 -9.22
C LYS A 62 13.81 -9.38 -9.24
N LEU A 63 13.61 -8.06 -9.21
CA LEU A 63 14.69 -7.07 -9.09
C LEU A 63 15.47 -7.19 -7.78
N GLU A 64 14.79 -7.47 -6.65
CA GLU A 64 15.44 -7.72 -5.37
C GLU A 64 16.29 -9.00 -5.38
N LEU A 65 15.81 -10.06 -6.04
CA LEU A 65 16.55 -11.32 -6.19
C LEU A 65 17.78 -11.18 -7.11
N GLU A 66 17.68 -10.37 -8.17
CA GLU A 66 18.79 -10.09 -9.08
C GLU A 66 19.81 -9.10 -8.48
N GLY A 67 19.37 -8.21 -7.59
CA GLY A 67 20.21 -7.26 -6.85
C GLY A 67 21.11 -7.88 -5.78
N LEU A 68 20.85 -9.13 -5.38
CA LEU A 68 21.70 -9.90 -4.44
C LEU A 68 22.91 -10.55 -5.12
N SER A 69 23.02 -10.54 -6.45
CA SER A 69 24.10 -11.23 -7.16
C SER A 69 25.28 -10.33 -7.55
N LYS A 70 25.19 -9.00 -7.44
CA LYS A 70 26.30 -8.09 -7.78
C LYS A 70 26.30 -6.83 -6.95
N ASN A 71 26.92 -6.89 -5.77
CA ASN A 71 27.77 -5.83 -5.24
C ASN A 71 28.73 -6.45 -4.21
N ASP A 72 30.02 -6.29 -4.49
CA ASP A 72 31.19 -6.72 -3.69
C ASP A 72 31.33 -5.92 -2.37
N ASP A 73 30.25 -5.36 -1.84
CA ASP A 73 30.18 -4.58 -0.58
C ASP A 73 28.96 -5.03 0.27
N SER A 74 28.65 -6.31 0.26
CA SER A 74 27.66 -6.89 1.16
C SER A 74 28.36 -7.38 2.42
N CYS A 75 28.20 -6.67 3.54
CA CYS A 75 28.71 -7.09 4.86
C CYS A 75 27.95 -8.34 5.33
N ALA A 76 28.32 -9.49 4.78
CA ALA A 76 27.71 -10.79 5.05
C ALA A 76 28.29 -11.47 6.31
N ASP A 77 29.42 -10.98 6.84
CA ASP A 77 30.11 -11.55 8.01
C ASP A 77 30.22 -10.57 9.21
N GLY A 78 29.53 -9.42 9.14
CA GLY A 78 29.48 -8.45 10.25
C GLY A 78 30.77 -7.65 10.46
N VAL A 79 31.74 -7.70 9.52
CA VAL A 79 32.89 -6.79 9.52
C VAL A 79 32.89 -5.99 8.23
N CYS A 80 32.36 -4.77 8.28
CA CYS A 80 32.59 -3.81 7.21
C CYS A 80 34.00 -3.23 7.36
N MET A 81 34.86 -3.43 6.36
CA MET A 81 36.10 -2.64 6.25
C MET A 81 35.74 -1.27 5.68
N VAL A 82 36.09 -0.22 6.43
CA VAL A 82 36.07 1.18 5.98
C VAL A 82 37.33 1.54 5.22
#